data_AF-A0A8S1LFN6-F1
#
_entry.id   AF-A0A8S1LFN6-F1
#
_cell.length_a   1.000
_cell.length_b   1.000
_cell.length_c   1.000
_cell.angle_alpha   90.00
_cell.angle_beta   90.00
_cell.angle_gamma   90.00
#
_symmetry.space_group_name_H-M   'P 1'
#
loop_
_entity.id
_entity.type
_entity.pdbx_description
1 polymer ?
#
loop_
_entity_poly.entity_id
_entity_poly.type
_entity_poly.pdbx_seq_one_letter_code
_entity_poly.pdbx_strand_id
1 'polypeptide(L)'
;MIFTSTIYFTALIYLFFYTQPNIIQQFGGLIAMRTISKIDYININTQYLYHTQEHLNWIKFFIGPVLFIFGSIIPFLLLIILYKIRKYINLEQTRKIWGDLFKEN
;
A
#
# COMPACT_ATOMS: atom_id res chain seq x y z
N MET A 1 -10.00 -28.48 -9.33
CA MET A 1 -10.13 -27.75 -8.05
C MET A 1 -8.87 -26.92 -7.76
N ILE A 2 -8.50 -26.02 -8.68
CA ILE A 2 -7.26 -25.18 -8.57
C ILE A 2 -7.60 -23.68 -8.55
N PHE A 3 -8.78 -23.29 -9.02
CA PHE A 3 -9.22 -21.90 -9.10
C PHE A 3 -9.46 -21.22 -7.75
N THR A 4 -9.84 -21.96 -6.70
CA THR A 4 -10.29 -21.38 -5.43
C THR A 4 -9.19 -20.60 -4.71
N SER A 5 -7.97 -21.14 -4.66
CA SER A 5 -6.83 -20.47 -4.00
C SER A 5 -6.43 -19.18 -4.71
N THR A 6 -6.43 -19.18 -6.04
CA THR A 6 -6.16 -18.00 -6.85
C THR A 6 -7.19 -16.90 -6.59
N ILE A 7 -8.49 -17.25 -6.55
CA ILE A 7 -9.57 -16.27 -6.29
C ILE A 7 -9.40 -15.59 -4.93
N TYR A 8 -9.12 -16.35 -3.86
CA TYR A 8 -8.91 -15.77 -2.53
C TYR A 8 -7.68 -14.86 -2.50
N PHE A 9 -6.58 -15.27 -3.13
CA PHE A 9 -5.36 -14.47 -3.17
C PHE A 9 -5.55 -13.17 -3.95
N THR A 10 -6.23 -13.24 -5.10
CA THR A 10 -6.58 -12.06 -5.89
C THR A 10 -7.52 -11.13 -5.12
N ALA A 11 -8.53 -11.67 -4.43
CA ALA A 11 -9.44 -10.87 -3.59
C ALA A 11 -8.71 -10.17 -2.45
N LEU A 12 -7.77 -10.84 -1.77
CA LEU A 12 -6.95 -10.24 -0.71
C LEU A 12 -6.05 -9.13 -1.24
N ILE A 13 -5.44 -9.30 -2.42
CA ILE A 13 -4.66 -8.25 -3.07
C ILE A 13 -5.53 -7.04 -3.38
N TYR A 14 -6.72 -7.25 -3.96
CA TYR A 14 -7.64 -6.15 -4.26
C TYR A 14 -8.09 -5.43 -2.99
N LEU A 15 -8.45 -6.17 -1.95
CA LEU A 15 -8.84 -5.60 -0.67
C LEU A 15 -7.70 -4.78 -0.05
N PHE A 16 -6.47 -5.27 -0.13
CA PHE A 16 -5.29 -4.56 0.35
C PHE A 16 -5.11 -3.23 -0.39
N PHE A 17 -5.11 -3.23 -1.73
CA PHE A 17 -4.98 -2.00 -2.51
C PHE A 17 -6.15 -1.03 -2.30
N TYR A 18 -7.35 -1.54 -2.07
CA TYR A 18 -8.52 -0.73 -1.78
C TYR A 18 -8.46 -0.06 -0.40
N THR A 19 -7.92 -0.76 0.61
CA THR A 19 -7.85 -0.27 1.99
C THR A 19 -6.62 0.60 2.28
N GLN A 20 -5.53 0.41 1.55
CA GLN A 20 -4.27 1.12 1.77
C GLN A 20 -4.40 2.67 1.71
N PRO A 21 -5.11 3.29 0.74
CA PRO A 21 -5.31 4.74 0.73
C PRO A 21 -6.07 5.25 1.96
N ASN A 22 -7.08 4.50 2.43
CA ASN A 22 -7.83 4.84 3.63
C ASN A 22 -6.95 4.84 4.87
N ILE A 23 -6.07 3.83 5.00
CA ILE A 23 -5.10 3.75 6.09
C ILE A 23 -4.19 4.99 6.05
N ILE A 24 -3.60 5.30 4.90
CA ILE A 24 -2.70 6.46 4.75
C ILE A 24 -3.43 7.76 5.08
N GLN A 25 -4.68 7.93 4.62
CA GLN A 25 -5.46 9.13 4.89
C GLN A 25 -5.79 9.30 6.38
N GLN A 26 -6.19 8.23 7.06
CA GLN A 26 -6.49 8.27 8.50
C GLN A 26 -5.25 8.62 9.33
N PHE A 27 -4.13 7.95 9.07
CA PHE A 27 -2.88 8.23 9.77
C PHE A 27 -2.29 9.61 9.40
N GLY A 28 -2.43 10.05 8.14
CA GLY A 28 -2.09 11.41 7.72
C GLY A 28 -2.93 12.45 8.45
N GLY A 29 -4.20 12.16 8.70
CA GLY A 29 -5.09 12.98 9.52
C GLY A 29 -4.68 13.10 10.99
N LEU A 30 -3.99 12.09 11.55
CA LEU A 30 -3.43 12.15 12.91
C LEU A 30 -2.16 13.02 13.00
N ILE A 31 -1.42 13.18 11.90
CA ILE A 31 -0.27 14.08 11.81
C ILE A 31 -0.69 15.48 11.39
N ALA A 32 -1.85 15.64 10.75
CA ALA A 32 -2.35 16.95 10.37
C ALA A 32 -2.85 17.73 11.59
N MET A 33 -2.61 19.04 11.56
CA MET A 33 -3.07 19.98 12.55
C MET A 33 -4.30 20.73 12.06
N ARG A 34 -5.23 21.03 12.97
CA ARG A 34 -6.36 21.94 12.71
C ARG A 34 -6.48 22.94 13.86
N THR A 35 -6.47 24.22 13.52
CA THR A 35 -6.66 25.31 14.49
C THR A 35 -8.14 25.64 14.65
N ILE A 36 -8.63 25.65 15.88
CA ILE A 36 -9.99 26.10 16.26
C ILE A 36 -9.84 27.12 17.38
N SER A 37 -10.35 28.34 17.17
CA SER A 37 -10.31 29.40 18.19
C SER A 37 -8.90 29.67 18.77
N LYS A 38 -7.88 29.65 17.90
CA LYS A 38 -6.44 29.81 18.24
C LYS A 38 -5.81 28.66 19.02
N ILE A 39 -6.51 27.53 19.16
CA ILE A 39 -5.98 26.31 19.78
C ILE A 39 -5.77 25.28 18.68
N ASP A 40 -4.59 24.65 18.68
CA ASP A 40 -4.19 23.65 17.70
C ASP A 40 -4.54 22.24 18.19
N TYR A 41 -5.43 21.59 17.46
CA TYR A 41 -5.87 20.23 17.70
C TYR A 41 -5.37 19.29 16.62
N ILE A 42 -5.42 17.99 16.91
CA ILE A 42 -5.24 16.96 15.89
C ILE A 42 -6.42 17.02 14.92
N ASN A 43 -6.14 17.01 13.61
CA ASN A 43 -7.14 17.29 12.57
C ASN A 43 -8.36 16.34 12.63
N ILE A 44 -8.12 15.05 12.82
CA ILE A 44 -9.21 14.05 12.90
C ILE A 44 -9.74 13.84 14.32
N ASN A 45 -9.15 14.47 15.34
CA ASN A 45 -9.59 14.34 16.72
C ASN A 45 -9.39 15.63 17.52
N THR A 46 -10.47 16.40 17.65
CA THR A 46 -10.48 17.67 18.40
C THR A 46 -10.50 17.52 19.92
N GLN A 47 -10.49 16.29 20.45
CA GLN A 47 -10.37 16.05 21.89
C GLN A 47 -8.91 16.20 22.38
N TYR A 48 -7.94 16.10 21.47
CA TYR A 48 -6.51 16.12 21.81
C TYR A 48 -5.80 17.31 21.16
N LEU A 49 -4.90 17.91 21.94
CA LEU A 49 -4.04 19.00 21.50
C LEU A 49 -2.88 18.48 20.66
N TYR A 50 -2.53 19.24 19.62
CA TYR A 50 -1.48 18.87 18.68
C TYR A 50 -0.09 18.98 19.29
N HIS A 51 0.22 20.09 19.97
CA HIS A 51 1.56 20.37 20.51
C HIS A 51 1.80 19.71 21.88
N THR A 52 1.59 18.40 21.98
CA THR A 52 1.85 17.64 23.22
C THR A 52 2.98 16.64 23.02
N GLN A 53 3.79 16.41 24.07
CA GLN A 53 4.88 15.43 24.00
C GLN A 53 4.34 14.01 23.74
N GLU A 54 3.18 13.69 24.28
CA GLU A 54 2.49 12.41 24.04
C GLU A 54 2.16 12.22 22.55
N HIS A 55 1.64 13.26 21.89
CA HIS A 55 1.34 13.20 20.47
C HIS A 55 2.62 13.04 19.62
N LEU A 56 3.69 13.78 19.94
CA LEU A 56 4.98 13.62 19.25
C LEU A 56 5.56 12.21 19.42
N ASN A 57 5.46 11.63 20.61
CA ASN A 57 5.88 10.25 20.87
C ASN A 57 5.04 9.26 20.05
N TRP A 58 3.73 9.45 19.99
CA TRP A 58 2.83 8.65 19.15
C TRP A 58 3.18 8.76 17.67
N ILE A 59 3.48 9.96 17.18
CA ILE A 59 3.92 10.14 15.78
C ILE A 59 5.19 9.35 15.52
N LYS A 60 6.19 9.47 16.40
CA LYS A 60 7.52 8.87 16.18
C LYS A 60 7.51 7.34 16.29
N PHE A 61 6.81 6.79 17.28
CA PHE A 61 6.88 5.35 17.58
C PHE A 61 5.78 4.52 16.93
N PHE A 62 4.66 5.14 16.55
CA PHE A 62 3.52 4.41 16.00
C PHE A 62 3.14 4.89 14.60
N ILE A 63 2.75 6.16 14.44
CA ILE A 63 2.17 6.65 13.18
C ILE A 63 3.22 6.64 12.06
N GLY A 64 4.42 7.15 12.33
CA GLY A 64 5.52 7.24 11.36
C GLY A 64 5.93 5.86 10.81
N PRO A 65 6.23 4.87 11.67
CA PRO A 65 6.55 3.51 11.22
C PRO A 65 5.43 2.88 10.40
N VAL A 66 4.16 3.03 10.80
CA VAL A 66 3.01 2.50 10.05
C VAL A 66 2.90 3.15 8.68
N LEU A 67 2.98 4.48 8.59
CA LEU A 67 2.96 5.20 7.31
C LEU A 67 4.15 4.82 6.42
N PHE A 68 5.33 4.57 6.98
CA PHE A 68 6.48 4.13 6.21
C PHE A 68 6.28 2.72 5.61
N ILE A 69 5.74 1.80 6.40
CA ILE A 69 5.44 0.43 5.95
C ILE A 69 4.38 0.45 4.85
N PHE A 70 3.24 1.08 5.10
CA PHE A 70 2.11 1.10 4.15
C PHE A 70 2.32 2.05 2.98
N GLY A 71 3.00 3.18 3.17
CA GLY A 71 3.23 4.17 2.13
C GLY A 71 4.43 3.87 1.23
N SER A 72 5.43 3.11 1.70
CA SER A 72 6.67 2.89 0.95
C SER A 72 7.09 1.44 0.84
N ILE A 73 7.19 0.69 1.95
CA ILE A 73 7.73 -0.69 1.92
C ILE A 73 6.85 -1.61 1.07
N ILE A 74 5.53 -1.62 1.30
CA ILE A 74 4.63 -2.54 0.58
C ILE A 74 4.58 -2.24 -0.92
N PRO A 75 4.38 -0.98 -1.38
CA PRO A 75 4.48 -0.64 -2.80
C PRO A 75 5.81 -1.07 -3.43
N PHE A 76 6.92 -0.86 -2.73
CA PHE A 76 8.25 -1.19 -3.24
C PHE A 76 8.47 -2.70 -3.38
N LEU A 77 8.04 -3.49 -2.40
CA LEU A 77 8.07 -4.95 -2.48
C LEU A 77 7.23 -5.47 -3.65
N LEU A 78 6.04 -4.91 -3.86
CA LEU A 78 5.18 -5.23 -4.99
C LEU A 78 5.86 -4.94 -6.33
N LEU A 79 6.50 -3.78 -6.46
CA LEU A 79 7.26 -3.43 -7.67
C LEU A 79 8.42 -4.40 -7.93
N ILE A 80 9.16 -4.80 -6.89
CA ILE A 80 10.24 -5.79 -7.02
C ILE A 80 9.69 -7.14 -7.48
N ILE A 81 8.58 -7.60 -6.90
CA ILE A 81 7.95 -8.87 -7.28
C ILE A 81 7.51 -8.81 -8.74
N LEU A 82 6.83 -7.75 -9.17
CA LEU A 82 6.42 -7.56 -10.56
C LEU A 82 7.62 -7.53 -11.52
N TYR A 83 8.70 -6.86 -11.15
CA TYR A 83 9.93 -6.81 -11.95
C TYR A 83 10.57 -8.19 -12.11
N LYS A 84 10.56 -9.03 -11.06
CA LYS A 84 11.05 -10.42 -11.13
C LYS A 84 10.14 -11.30 -11.98
N ILE A 85 8.82 -11.20 -11.82
CA ILE A 85 7.84 -12.02 -12.55
C ILE A 85 7.81 -11.67 -14.04
N ARG A 86 8.08 -10.41 -14.44
CA ARG A 86 8.17 -9.99 -15.86
C ARG A 86 9.06 -10.91 -16.70
N LYS A 87 10.16 -11.42 -16.15
CA LYS A 87 11.08 -12.33 -16.86
C LYS A 87 10.43 -13.66 -17.22
N TYR A 88 9.47 -14.14 -16.42
CA TYR A 88 8.75 -15.39 -16.63
C TYR A 88 7.53 -15.21 -17.53
N ILE A 89 6.81 -14.09 -17.40
CA ILE A 89 5.62 -13.78 -18.24
C ILE A 89 6.02 -13.66 -19.72
N ASN A 90 7.13 -13.00 -20.02
CA ASN A 90 7.61 -12.86 -21.40
C ASN A 90 8.13 -14.17 -22.02
N LEU A 91 8.34 -15.24 -21.24
CA LEU A 91 8.87 -16.50 -21.73
C LEU A 91 7.77 -17.50 -22.10
N GLU A 92 6.60 -17.49 -21.43
CA GLU A 92 5.52 -18.42 -21.73
C GLU A 92 4.54 -17.93 -22.81
N GLN A 93 4.12 -16.65 -22.76
CA GLN A 93 3.18 -16.10 -23.74
C GLN A 93 3.86 -15.84 -25.09
N THR A 94 5.08 -15.30 -25.08
CA THR A 94 5.87 -15.08 -26.29
C THR A 94 6.25 -16.41 -26.94
N ARG A 95 6.58 -17.47 -26.18
CA ARG A 95 6.93 -18.77 -26.76
C ARG A 95 5.73 -19.50 -27.39
N LYS A 96 4.51 -19.30 -26.91
CA LYS A 96 3.31 -19.85 -27.56
C LYS A 96 2.95 -19.11 -28.85
N ILE A 97 3.00 -17.77 -28.84
CA ILE A 97 2.64 -16.96 -30.01
C ILE A 97 3.74 -17.01 -31.09
N TRP A 98 5.01 -16.92 -30.70
CA TRP A 98 6.13 -17.02 -31.63
C TRP A 98 6.51 -18.47 -31.96
N GLY A 99 6.18 -19.44 -31.12
CA GLY A 99 6.42 -20.86 -31.38
C GLY A 99 5.58 -21.41 -32.54
N ASP A 100 4.37 -20.86 -32.75
CA ASP A 100 3.55 -21.15 -33.93
C ASP A 100 4.06 -20.41 -35.17
N LEU A 101 4.55 -19.17 -35.00
CA LEU A 101 5.11 -18.35 -36.09
C LEU A 101 6.46 -18.85 -36.63
N PHE A 102 7.29 -19.48 -35.79
CA PHE A 102 8.56 -20.09 -36.21
C PHE A 102 8.45 -21.58 -36.55
N LYS A 103 7.22 -22.13 -36.60
CA LYS A 103 6.95 -23.51 -37.02
C LYS A 103 6.53 -23.64 -38.49
N GLU A 104 6.50 -22.55 -39.23
CA GLU A 104 6.35 -22.58 -40.69
C GLU A 104 7.72 -22.38 -41.37
N ASN A 105 8.22 -23.52 -41.87
CA ASN A 105 9.24 -23.73 -42.91
C ASN A 105 10.68 -23.26 -42.65
#